data_AF-A0A2S3U7X1-F1
#
_entry.id   AF-A0A2S3U7X1-F1
#
_cell.length_a   1.000
_cell.length_b   1.000
_cell.length_c   1.000
_cell.angle_alpha   90.00
_cell.angle_beta   90.00
_cell.angle_gamma   90.00
#
_symmetry.space_group_name_H-M   'P 1'
#
loop_
_entity.id
_entity.type
_entity.pdbx_description
1 polymer ?
#
loop_
_entity_poly.entity_id
_entity_poly.type
_entity_poly.pdbx_seq_one_letter_code
_entity_poly.pdbx_strand_id
1 'polypeptide(L)'
;MGINADFLFSFSTRAQLVNLNRALKFAHPVAAVHPTAYSTLYSCFAHLGGDGMLLALIIVVLIIGKNQHLKRLLTWSFIPTFFNFSEPVMVGFPIMYMPIYLIPFIMSPLVTTVIAYPFLKYNIVPAPVYPVPNGTPGLLKAFIATGGNIPTLLLALLCLVVSCFIYLPFVKGVSRILCK
;
A
#
# COMPACT_ATOMS: atom_id res chain seq x y z
N MET A 1 1.82 17.17 -0.69
CA MET A 1 3.01 17.67 -1.44
C MET A 1 3.18 16.75 -2.64
N GLY A 2 3.05 17.25 -3.88
CA GLY A 2 3.25 16.48 -5.12
C GLY A 2 4.71 16.12 -5.40
N ILE A 3 5.45 15.79 -4.34
CA ILE A 3 6.77 15.18 -4.44
C ILE A 3 6.49 13.70 -4.62
N ASN A 4 6.82 13.14 -5.79
CA ASN A 4 6.75 11.70 -6.01
C ASN A 4 7.49 11.00 -4.86
N ALA A 5 6.77 10.17 -4.09
CA ALA A 5 7.36 9.46 -2.96
C ALA A 5 8.60 8.66 -3.40
N ASP A 6 8.62 8.20 -4.66
CA ASP A 6 9.75 7.56 -5.34
C ASP A 6 11.08 8.35 -5.24
N PHE A 7 11.04 9.69 -5.26
CA PHE A 7 12.25 10.51 -5.13
C PHE A 7 12.82 10.48 -3.71
N LEU A 8 11.95 10.44 -2.69
CA LEU A 8 12.37 10.25 -1.29
C LEU A 8 12.84 8.81 -1.02
N PHE A 9 12.28 7.82 -1.74
CA PHE A 9 12.71 6.42 -1.66
C PHE A 9 14.05 6.12 -2.36
N SER A 10 14.55 7.03 -3.21
CA SER A 10 15.88 6.93 -3.86
C SER A 10 17.06 6.96 -2.86
N PHE A 11 16.86 7.43 -1.62
CA PHE A 11 17.87 7.30 -0.56
C PHE A 11 17.87 5.90 0.09
N SER A 12 16.78 5.13 -0.04
CA SER A 12 16.60 3.82 0.58
C SER A 12 16.91 2.64 -0.35
N THR A 13 17.09 2.89 -1.66
CA THR A 13 17.49 1.91 -2.69
C THR A 13 18.79 1.20 -2.35
N ARG A 14 19.70 1.82 -1.57
CA ARG A 14 20.95 1.17 -1.15
C ARG A 14 20.72 -0.11 -0.33
N ALA A 15 19.72 -0.13 0.56
CA ALA A 15 19.40 -1.31 1.36
C ALA A 15 18.76 -2.42 0.50
N GLN A 16 17.87 -2.04 -0.42
CA GLN A 16 17.28 -2.95 -1.40
C GLN A 16 18.34 -3.54 -2.35
N LEU A 17 19.32 -2.73 -2.77
CA LEU A 17 20.41 -3.16 -3.66
C LEU A 17 21.34 -4.18 -3.00
N VAL A 18 21.64 -4.01 -1.70
CA VAL A 18 22.44 -4.98 -0.93
C VAL A 18 21.70 -6.29 -0.74
N ASN A 19 20.39 -6.23 -0.46
CA ASN A 19 19.56 -7.43 -0.40
C ASN A 19 19.48 -8.12 -1.78
N LEU A 20 19.32 -7.36 -2.87
CA LEU A 20 19.29 -7.88 -4.24
C LEU A 20 20.60 -8.55 -4.65
N ASN A 21 21.74 -7.89 -4.44
CA ASN A 21 23.06 -8.45 -4.72
C ASN A 21 23.31 -9.75 -3.95
N ARG A 22 22.69 -9.91 -2.78
CA ARG A 22 22.81 -11.14 -2.00
C ARG A 22 21.86 -12.23 -2.50
N ALA A 23 20.59 -11.92 -2.79
CA ALA A 23 19.67 -12.90 -3.37
C ALA A 23 20.11 -13.39 -4.76
N LEU A 24 20.72 -12.54 -5.57
CA LEU A 24 21.29 -12.94 -6.87
C LEU A 24 22.51 -13.87 -6.70
N LYS A 25 23.31 -13.70 -5.65
CA LYS A 25 24.47 -14.56 -5.36
C LYS A 25 24.10 -15.90 -4.76
N PHE A 26 23.02 -15.97 -3.98
CA PHE A 26 22.62 -17.18 -3.27
C PHE A 26 21.37 -17.88 -3.86
N ALA A 27 20.76 -17.31 -4.92
CA ALA A 27 19.54 -17.80 -5.59
C ALA A 27 18.37 -18.12 -4.64
N HIS A 28 18.41 -17.63 -3.39
CA HIS A 28 17.43 -17.94 -2.35
C HIS A 28 16.97 -16.66 -1.65
N PRO A 29 15.65 -16.39 -1.59
CA PRO A 29 15.09 -15.16 -1.00
C PRO A 29 15.09 -15.14 0.54
N VAL A 30 15.59 -16.20 1.20
CA VAL A 30 15.50 -16.41 2.66
C VAL A 30 16.68 -15.75 3.42
N ALA A 31 17.71 -15.26 2.73
CA ALA A 31 18.94 -14.74 3.34
C ALA A 31 19.18 -13.23 3.09
N ALA A 32 18.12 -12.41 3.15
CA ALA A 32 18.27 -10.95 3.10
C ALA A 32 18.95 -10.43 4.39
N VAL A 33 19.93 -9.52 4.27
CA VAL A 33 20.68 -8.95 5.41
C VAL A 33 19.81 -7.97 6.19
N HIS A 34 18.96 -7.22 5.49
CA HIS A 34 18.01 -6.27 6.06
C HIS A 34 16.59 -6.65 5.62
N PRO A 35 16.01 -7.73 6.14
CA PRO A 35 14.65 -8.15 5.77
C PRO A 35 13.62 -7.11 6.19
N THR A 36 13.88 -6.38 7.27
CA THR A 36 13.00 -5.36 7.86
C THR A 36 13.31 -3.92 7.42
N ALA A 37 14.00 -3.73 6.29
CA ALA A 37 14.24 -2.37 5.81
C ALA A 37 12.89 -1.66 5.56
N TYR A 38 12.80 -0.40 5.99
CA TYR A 38 11.56 0.36 5.83
C TYR A 38 11.10 0.41 4.37
N SER A 39 12.02 0.52 3.42
CA SER A 39 11.70 0.52 1.98
C SER A 39 11.17 -0.81 1.47
N THR A 40 11.68 -1.96 1.94
CA THR A 40 11.17 -3.27 1.51
C THR A 40 9.77 -3.53 2.05
N LEU A 41 9.54 -3.16 3.31
CA LEU A 41 8.22 -3.26 3.96
C LEU A 41 7.21 -2.30 3.34
N TYR A 42 7.57 -1.02 3.20
CA TYR A 42 6.67 0.01 2.72
C TYR A 42 6.28 -0.23 1.26
N SER A 43 7.24 -0.47 0.37
CA SER A 43 6.97 -0.62 -1.07
C SER A 43 6.11 -1.84 -1.41
N CYS A 44 6.10 -2.89 -0.57
CA CYS A 44 5.37 -4.13 -0.83
C CYS A 44 4.05 -4.24 -0.04
N PHE A 45 3.99 -3.73 1.19
CA PHE A 45 2.83 -3.94 2.09
C PHE A 45 2.10 -2.64 2.45
N ALA A 46 2.79 -1.49 2.48
CA ALA A 46 2.19 -0.20 2.85
C ALA A 46 1.83 0.68 1.63
N HIS A 47 2.32 0.32 0.45
CA HIS A 47 2.05 0.99 -0.82
C HIS A 47 1.14 0.10 -1.70
N LEU A 48 0.00 -0.32 -1.13
CA LEU A 48 -1.03 -1.12 -1.82
C LEU A 48 -2.09 -0.19 -2.44
N GLY A 49 -1.94 0.12 -3.73
CA GLY A 49 -2.78 1.08 -4.42
C GLY A 49 -2.29 2.52 -4.28
N GLY A 50 -0.97 2.70 -4.29
CA GLY A 50 -0.31 3.99 -4.12
C GLY A 50 -0.14 4.41 -2.66
N ASP A 51 0.12 5.70 -2.46
CA ASP A 51 0.39 6.25 -1.13
C ASP A 51 -0.84 6.18 -0.21
N GLY A 52 -0.65 5.74 1.02
CA GLY A 52 -1.74 5.63 2.02
C GLY A 52 -2.73 4.49 1.81
N MET A 53 -2.52 3.60 0.84
CA MET A 53 -3.45 2.51 0.48
C MET A 53 -4.83 2.98 0.02
N LEU A 54 -4.84 3.82 -1.03
CA LEU A 54 -6.05 4.37 -1.62
C LEU A 54 -6.98 3.30 -2.19
N LEU A 55 -6.47 2.13 -2.56
CA LEU A 55 -7.31 1.02 -3.03
C LEU A 55 -8.32 0.60 -1.94
N ALA A 56 -7.89 0.54 -0.67
CA ALA A 56 -8.77 0.24 0.45
C ALA A 56 -9.82 1.36 0.66
N LEU A 57 -9.39 2.62 0.52
CA LEU A 57 -10.30 3.77 0.60
C LEU A 57 -11.38 3.72 -0.48
N ILE A 58 -11.01 3.47 -1.74
CA ILE A 58 -11.95 3.35 -2.87
C ILE A 58 -12.99 2.27 -2.58
N ILE A 59 -12.54 1.08 -2.16
CA ILE A 59 -13.43 -0.05 -1.84
C ILE A 59 -14.44 0.36 -0.75
N VAL A 60 -13.97 0.97 0.35
CA VAL A 60 -14.86 1.39 1.45
C VAL A 60 -15.86 2.46 1.01
N VAL A 61 -15.44 3.45 0.22
CA VAL A 61 -16.34 4.49 -0.28
C VAL A 61 -17.35 3.94 -1.30
N LEU A 62 -16.98 2.95 -2.11
CA LEU A 62 -17.91 2.28 -3.01
C LEU A 62 -19.00 1.51 -2.24
N ILE A 63 -18.65 0.89 -1.11
CA ILE A 63 -19.62 0.16 -0.27
C ILE A 63 -20.52 1.12 0.52
N ILE A 64 -19.94 2.09 1.22
CA ILE A 64 -20.66 2.90 2.24
C ILE A 64 -21.02 4.32 1.75
N GLY A 65 -20.35 4.82 0.72
CA GLY A 65 -20.52 6.19 0.25
C GLY A 65 -21.97 6.49 -0.15
N LYS A 66 -22.52 7.60 0.33
CA LYS A 66 -23.87 8.05 -0.04
C LYS A 66 -23.88 8.99 -1.26
N ASN A 67 -22.77 9.71 -1.47
CA ASN A 67 -22.65 10.69 -2.56
C ASN A 67 -22.39 10.00 -3.90
N GLN A 68 -23.38 10.07 -4.79
CA GLN A 68 -23.34 9.53 -6.16
C GLN A 68 -22.16 10.10 -6.98
N HIS A 69 -21.86 11.39 -6.84
CA HIS A 69 -20.73 12.04 -7.54
C HIS A 69 -19.37 11.47 -7.12
N LEU A 70 -19.12 11.35 -5.82
CA LEU A 70 -17.87 10.79 -5.30
C LEU A 70 -17.71 9.31 -5.66
N LYS A 71 -18.80 8.54 -5.60
CA LYS A 71 -18.80 7.14 -6.04
C LYS A 71 -18.40 7.00 -7.50
N ARG A 72 -19.01 7.78 -8.40
CA ARG A 72 -18.66 7.74 -9.83
C ARG A 72 -17.18 8.06 -10.05
N LEU A 73 -16.66 9.14 -9.45
CA LEU A 73 -15.25 9.52 -9.59
C LEU A 73 -14.31 8.39 -9.14
N LEU A 74 -14.59 7.78 -7.99
CA LEU A 74 -13.77 6.68 -7.47
C LEU A 74 -13.89 5.39 -8.29
N THR A 75 -15.05 5.12 -8.91
CA THR A 75 -15.18 4.02 -9.87
C THR A 75 -14.26 4.22 -11.07
N TRP A 76 -14.16 5.45 -11.60
CA TRP A 76 -13.24 5.77 -12.70
C TRP A 76 -11.77 5.66 -12.28
N SER A 77 -11.45 6.09 -11.06
CA SER A 77 -10.09 6.01 -10.53
C SER A 77 -9.70 4.63 -9.99
N PHE A 78 -10.62 3.66 -9.93
CA PHE A 78 -10.33 2.32 -9.42
C PHE A 78 -9.27 1.61 -10.26
N ILE A 79 -9.40 1.68 -11.60
CA ILE A 79 -8.46 1.04 -12.54
C ILE A 79 -7.03 1.54 -12.35
N PRO A 80 -6.74 2.86 -12.40
CA PRO A 80 -5.37 3.33 -12.22
C PRO A 80 -4.82 3.00 -10.83
N THR A 81 -5.64 3.10 -9.78
CA THR A 81 -5.20 2.76 -8.42
C THR A 81 -4.94 1.28 -8.23
N PHE A 82 -5.66 0.40 -8.94
CA PHE A 82 -5.38 -1.03 -8.95
C PHE A 82 -3.96 -1.31 -9.45
N PHE A 83 -3.48 -0.53 -10.43
CA PHE A 83 -2.10 -0.54 -10.94
C PHE A 83 -1.12 0.34 -10.15
N ASN A 84 -1.45 0.74 -8.91
CA ASN A 84 -0.62 1.61 -8.06
C ASN A 84 -0.47 3.07 -8.52
N PHE A 85 -1.32 3.57 -9.41
CA PHE A 85 -1.37 5.02 -9.69
C PHE A 85 -2.32 5.72 -8.72
N SER A 86 -1.77 6.45 -7.75
CA SER A 86 -2.51 7.18 -6.70
C SER A 86 -2.94 8.59 -7.11
N GLU A 87 -2.26 9.18 -8.10
CA GLU A 87 -2.47 10.54 -8.59
C GLU A 87 -3.94 10.82 -8.98
N PRO A 88 -4.63 9.94 -9.74
CA PRO A 88 -6.01 10.24 -10.15
C PRO A 88 -6.98 10.30 -8.98
N VAL A 89 -6.75 9.52 -7.92
CA VAL A 89 -7.58 9.57 -6.71
C VAL A 89 -7.24 10.78 -5.87
N MET A 90 -5.97 11.14 -5.74
CA MET A 90 -5.57 12.32 -4.96
C MET A 90 -6.06 13.64 -5.57
N VAL A 91 -6.17 13.71 -6.90
CA VAL A 91 -6.70 14.88 -7.59
C VAL A 91 -8.24 14.83 -7.67
N GLY A 92 -8.81 13.65 -7.88
CA GLY A 92 -10.27 13.48 -8.03
C GLY A 92 -11.05 13.45 -6.72
N PHE A 93 -10.42 13.02 -5.62
CA PHE A 93 -11.01 13.00 -4.30
C PHE A 93 -10.34 14.07 -3.42
N PRO A 94 -11.10 14.89 -2.68
CA PRO A 94 -10.55 15.96 -1.85
C PRO A 94 -9.89 15.43 -0.56
N ILE A 95 -9.02 14.41 -0.64
CA ILE A 95 -8.27 13.86 0.49
C ILE A 95 -7.41 14.97 1.11
N MET A 96 -6.78 15.79 0.27
CA MET A 96 -5.91 16.89 0.73
C MET A 96 -6.70 18.05 1.36
N TYR A 97 -7.96 18.26 0.97
CA TYR A 97 -8.77 19.37 1.49
C TYR A 97 -9.60 18.99 2.72
N MET A 98 -9.75 17.69 3.00
CA MET A 98 -10.51 17.18 4.15
C MET A 98 -9.57 16.51 5.17
N PRO A 99 -9.22 17.21 6.27
CA PRO A 99 -8.30 16.69 7.30
C PRO A 99 -8.74 15.34 7.90
N ILE A 100 -10.05 15.06 7.88
CA ILE A 100 -10.62 13.80 8.38
C ILE A 100 -10.09 12.59 7.60
N TYR A 101 -9.79 12.72 6.30
CA TYR A 101 -9.21 11.64 5.50
C TYR A 101 -7.68 11.59 5.56
N LEU A 102 -7.02 12.66 6.02
CA LEU A 102 -5.58 12.69 6.24
C LEU A 102 -5.16 11.71 7.35
N ILE A 103 -5.96 11.61 8.41
CA ILE A 103 -5.70 10.72 9.54
C ILE A 103 -5.59 9.25 9.11
N PRO A 104 -6.60 8.65 8.44
CA PRO A 104 -6.50 7.27 8.00
C PRO A 104 -5.47 7.09 6.88
N PHE A 105 -5.21 8.11 6.05
CA PHE A 105 -4.16 8.08 5.04
C PHE A 105 -2.76 7.85 5.62
N ILE A 106 -2.47 8.40 6.79
CA ILE A 106 -1.19 8.19 7.49
C ILE A 106 -1.24 6.94 8.37
N MET A 107 -2.36 6.68 9.04
CA MET A 107 -2.51 5.53 9.94
C MET A 107 -2.48 4.20 9.19
N SER A 108 -3.12 4.11 8.02
CA SER A 108 -3.20 2.87 7.25
C SER A 108 -1.81 2.28 6.92
N PRO A 109 -0.89 3.00 6.26
CA PRO A 109 0.46 2.49 5.97
C PRO A 109 1.31 2.23 7.22
N LEU A 110 1.10 3.00 8.29
CA LEU A 110 1.78 2.75 9.57
C LEU A 110 1.34 1.42 10.18
N VAL A 111 0.04 1.17 10.26
CA VAL A 111 -0.50 -0.06 10.86
C VAL A 111 -0.11 -1.29 10.04
N THR A 112 -0.18 -1.23 8.71
CA THR A 112 0.24 -2.39 7.88
C THR A 112 1.74 -2.62 7.92
N THR A 113 2.57 -1.57 8.04
CA THR A 113 4.02 -1.73 8.27
C THR A 113 4.30 -2.42 9.60
N VAL A 114 3.60 -2.02 10.68
CA VAL A 114 3.73 -2.64 12.00
C VAL A 114 3.27 -4.10 11.99
N ILE A 115 2.20 -4.41 11.25
CA ILE A 115 1.72 -5.79 11.07
C ILE A 115 2.69 -6.61 10.24
N ALA A 116 3.27 -6.07 9.17
CA ALA A 116 4.20 -6.79 8.31
C ALA A 116 5.54 -7.10 9.01
N TYR A 117 6.01 -6.22 9.90
CA TYR A 117 7.28 -6.37 10.63
C TYR A 117 7.47 -7.75 11.34
N PRO A 118 6.54 -8.22 12.20
CA PRO A 118 6.69 -9.52 12.86
C PRO A 118 6.66 -10.69 11.87
N PHE A 119 5.87 -10.63 10.78
CA PHE A 119 5.82 -11.71 9.80
C PHE A 119 7.16 -11.93 9.08
N LEU A 120 7.90 -10.84 8.83
CA LEU A 120 9.25 -10.91 8.31
C LEU A 120 10.26 -11.34 9.39
N LYS A 121 10.11 -10.87 10.64
CA LYS A 121 11.00 -11.24 11.75
C LYS A 121 10.95 -12.73 12.09
N TYR A 122 9.76 -13.33 12.02
CA TYR A 122 9.58 -14.77 12.28
C TYR A 122 9.86 -15.65 11.04
N ASN A 123 10.35 -15.08 9.93
CA ASN A 123 10.60 -15.78 8.66
C ASN A 123 9.38 -16.55 8.10
N ILE A 124 8.17 -16.18 8.51
CA ILE A 124 6.92 -16.75 7.95
C ILE A 124 6.77 -16.32 6.48
N VAL A 125 7.31 -15.15 6.16
CA VAL A 125 7.25 -14.48 4.86
C VAL A 125 8.69 -14.14 4.46
N PRO A 126 9.19 -14.61 3.30
CA PRO A 126 10.52 -14.24 2.82
C PRO A 126 10.59 -12.73 2.58
N ALA A 127 11.79 -12.16 2.74
CA ALA A 127 11.97 -10.74 2.51
C ALA A 127 11.72 -10.41 1.03
N PRO A 128 11.04 -9.28 0.71
CA PRO A 128 10.93 -8.84 -0.66
C PRO A 128 12.29 -8.32 -1.14
N VAL A 129 12.85 -9.00 -2.14
CA VAL A 129 14.21 -8.74 -2.63
C VAL A 129 14.23 -8.18 -4.05
N TYR A 130 13.18 -8.47 -4.84
CA TYR A 130 13.11 -7.99 -6.22
C TYR A 130 12.49 -6.58 -6.26
N PRO A 131 13.16 -5.59 -6.87
CA PRO A 131 12.56 -4.28 -7.09
C PRO A 131 11.45 -4.42 -8.14
N VAL A 132 10.21 -4.23 -7.70
CA VAL A 132 9.03 -4.31 -8.58
C VAL A 132 8.63 -2.91 -9.02
N PRO A 133 8.54 -2.62 -10.33
CA PRO A 133 8.16 -1.31 -10.83
C PRO A 133 6.74 -0.92 -10.43
N ASN A 134 6.52 0.39 -10.23
CA ASN A 134 5.20 0.98 -10.08
C ASN A 134 4.42 0.77 -11.40
N GLY A 135 3.17 0.32 -11.31
CA GLY A 135 2.41 -0.26 -12.43
C GLY A 135 2.08 -1.74 -12.25
N THR A 136 2.73 -2.44 -11.33
CA THR A 136 2.34 -3.81 -10.95
C THR A 136 1.20 -3.73 -9.93
N PRO A 137 0.11 -4.52 -10.07
CA PRO A 137 -1.02 -4.38 -9.15
C PRO A 137 -0.61 -4.67 -7.71
N GLY A 138 -1.07 -3.84 -6.76
CA GLY A 138 -0.54 -3.79 -5.39
C GLY A 138 -0.47 -5.16 -4.70
N LEU A 139 -1.51 -5.97 -4.86
CA LEU A 139 -1.56 -7.33 -4.30
C LEU A 139 -0.49 -8.27 -4.90
N LEU A 140 -0.25 -8.17 -6.21
CA LEU A 140 0.75 -9.00 -6.90
C LEU A 140 2.17 -8.46 -6.69
N LYS A 141 2.32 -7.17 -6.38
CA LYS A 141 3.61 -6.54 -6.10
C LYS A 141 4.34 -7.27 -4.96
N ALA A 142 3.62 -7.59 -3.88
CA ALA A 142 4.17 -8.37 -2.77
C ALA A 142 4.59 -9.79 -3.18
N PHE A 143 3.77 -10.47 -3.99
CA PHE A 143 4.05 -11.83 -4.47
C PHE A 143 5.31 -11.91 -5.34
N ILE A 144 5.40 -11.01 -6.33
CA ILE A 144 6.53 -10.94 -7.27
C ILE A 144 7.81 -10.50 -6.55
N ALA A 145 7.72 -9.55 -5.63
CA ALA A 145 8.87 -9.06 -4.86
C ALA A 145 9.56 -10.17 -4.04
N THR A 146 8.81 -11.22 -3.69
CA THR A 146 9.30 -12.39 -2.93
C THR A 146 9.57 -13.64 -3.78
N GLY A 147 9.49 -13.56 -5.11
CA GLY A 147 9.78 -14.70 -5.99
C GLY A 147 8.65 -15.75 -6.05
N GLY A 148 7.40 -15.35 -5.77
CA GLY A 148 6.23 -16.20 -5.98
C GLY A 148 5.76 -17.00 -4.78
N ASN A 149 5.96 -16.50 -3.55
CA ASN A 149 5.53 -17.20 -2.35
C ASN A 149 4.07 -16.87 -1.96
N ILE A 150 3.19 -17.87 -1.92
CA ILE A 150 1.76 -17.73 -1.56
C ILE A 150 1.47 -17.03 -0.20
N PRO A 151 2.20 -17.27 0.90
CA PRO A 151 1.95 -16.58 2.18
C PRO A 151 2.16 -15.06 2.10
N THR A 152 2.97 -14.55 1.16
CA THR A 152 3.20 -13.11 1.02
C THR A 152 1.99 -12.43 0.38
N LEU A 153 1.34 -13.11 -0.58
CA LEU A 153 0.06 -12.69 -1.17
C LEU A 153 -1.03 -12.62 -0.09
N LEU A 154 -1.11 -13.63 0.78
CA LEU A 154 -2.11 -13.67 1.85
C LEU A 154 -1.88 -12.54 2.87
N LEU A 155 -0.62 -12.24 3.21
CA LEU A 155 -0.28 -11.11 4.08
C LEU A 155 -0.65 -9.76 3.42
N ALA A 156 -0.41 -9.59 2.12
CA ALA A 156 -0.81 -8.38 1.41
C ALA A 156 -2.33 -8.19 1.37
N LEU A 157 -3.08 -9.27 1.18
CA LEU A 157 -4.54 -9.27 1.25
C LEU A 157 -5.03 -8.93 2.66
N LEU A 158 -4.40 -9.50 3.70
CA LEU A 158 -4.70 -9.18 5.09
C LEU A 158 -4.44 -7.69 5.38
N CYS A 159 -3.32 -7.14 4.90
CA CYS A 159 -3.01 -5.71 5.01
C CYS A 159 -4.08 -4.85 4.34
N LEU A 160 -4.56 -5.23 3.15
CA LEU A 160 -5.65 -4.54 2.47
C LEU A 160 -6.94 -4.57 3.30
N VAL A 161 -7.33 -5.73 3.84
CA VAL A 161 -8.54 -5.89 4.65
C VAL A 161 -8.46 -5.04 5.92
N VAL A 162 -7.34 -5.08 6.63
CA VAL A 162 -7.12 -4.25 7.83
C VAL A 162 -7.23 -2.77 7.49
N SER A 163 -6.66 -2.36 6.36
CA SER A 163 -6.76 -0.98 5.88
C SER A 163 -8.21 -0.59 5.59
N CYS A 164 -9.00 -1.45 4.97
CA CYS A 164 -10.44 -1.22 4.77
C CYS A 164 -11.16 -1.02 6.12
N PHE A 165 -10.85 -1.82 7.14
CA PHE A 165 -11.42 -1.65 8.47
C PHE A 165 -11.02 -0.32 9.12
N ILE A 166 -9.78 0.14 8.93
CA ILE A 166 -9.31 1.44 9.41
C ILE A 166 -10.06 2.57 8.72
N TYR A 167 -10.28 2.49 7.40
CA TYR A 167 -10.98 3.53 6.62
C TYR A 167 -12.50 3.59 6.88
N LEU A 168 -13.10 2.46 7.25
CA LEU A 168 -14.55 2.32 7.48
C LEU A 168 -15.15 3.36 8.44
N PRO A 169 -14.64 3.56 9.69
CA PRO A 169 -15.21 4.54 10.61
C PRO A 169 -15.11 5.99 10.09
N PHE A 170 -14.02 6.34 9.40
CA PHE A 170 -13.82 7.70 8.89
C PHE A 170 -14.76 8.01 7.73
N VAL A 171 -14.89 7.10 6.76
CA VAL A 171 -15.82 7.26 5.62
C VAL A 171 -17.26 7.37 6.11
N LYS A 172 -17.65 6.53 7.09
CA LYS A 172 -18.99 6.59 7.70
C LYS A 172 -19.23 7.92 8.41
N GLY A 173 -18.24 8.44 9.15
CA GLY A 173 -18.31 9.75 9.79
C GLY A 173 -18.54 10.89 8.80
N VAL A 174 -17.74 10.94 7.73
CA VAL A 174 -17.86 11.99 6.70
C VAL A 174 -19.18 11.91 5.93
N SER A 175 -19.65 10.70 5.60
CA SER A 175 -20.93 10.52 4.91
C SER A 175 -22.14 11.08 5.67
N ARG A 176 -22.05 11.18 7.01
CA ARG A 176 -23.10 11.78 7.84
C ARG A 176 -23.05 13.31 7.81
N ILE A 177 -21.86 13.89 7.70
CA ILE A 177 -21.65 15.34 7.69
C ILE A 177 -22.07 15.92 6.34
N LEU A 178 -21.73 15.26 5.23
CA LEU A 178 -22.04 15.75 3.87
C LEU A 178 -23.50 15.55 3.43
N CYS A 179 -24.28 14.74 4.16
CA CYS A 179 -25.67 14.44 3.86
C CYS A 179 -26.65 15.24 4.74
N LYS A 180 -26.15 16.30 5.40
CA LYS A 180 -26.93 17.27 6.17
C LYS A 180 -27.01 18.56 5.36
#